data_AF-A0A3D2B475-F1
#
_entry.id   AF-A0A3D2B475-F1
#
_cell.length_a   1.000
_cell.length_b   1.000
_cell.length_c   1.000
_cell.angle_alpha   90.00
_cell.angle_beta   90.00
_cell.angle_gamma   90.00
#
_symmetry.space_group_name_H-M   'P 1'
#
loop_
_entity.id
_entity.type
_entity.pdbx_description
1 polymer ?
#
loop_
_entity_poly.entity_id
_entity_poly.type
_entity_poly.pdbx_seq_one_letter_code
_entity_poly.pdbx_strand_id
1 'polypeptide(L)'
;MSATKLTRREQRAQAQHFIDTLEGTAFPNSKRIYLTGSREDIRVPMREIQLSPTLVGGSKEAPQFEENEAVPVYDTSGPYGDPAITINVQQGLAKLRQPWIDARNDCEALTEQSSAYTRERLADDGLDELRFTGLLTPKRARAGKCVTQLHYARQGIVTPEMEFIAIRENMGRERIRTDVLRHQHPGEGFGARLPEN
;
A
#
# COMPACT_ATOMS: atom_id res chain seq x y z
N MET A 1 32.49 -24.86 4.14
CA MET A 1 31.60 -25.83 3.45
C MET A 1 31.09 -25.16 2.18
N SER A 2 31.38 -25.72 1.01
CA SER A 2 30.95 -25.15 -0.28
C SER A 2 29.46 -25.45 -0.48
N ALA A 3 28.63 -24.43 -0.59
CA ALA A 3 27.21 -24.62 -0.90
C ALA A 3 27.09 -25.24 -2.30
N THR A 4 26.59 -26.47 -2.39
CA THR A 4 26.37 -27.18 -3.64
C THR A 4 25.45 -26.36 -4.54
N LYS A 5 25.91 -26.01 -5.74
CA LYS A 5 25.10 -25.25 -6.71
C LYS A 5 23.92 -26.11 -7.19
N LEU A 6 22.71 -25.62 -6.94
CA LEU A 6 21.48 -26.23 -7.45
C LEU A 6 21.48 -26.31 -8.98
N THR A 7 20.85 -27.35 -9.53
CA THR A 7 20.59 -27.45 -10.97
C THR A 7 19.52 -26.44 -11.39
N ARG A 8 19.47 -26.10 -12.69
CA ARG A 8 18.44 -25.18 -13.24
C ARG A 8 17.00 -25.67 -12.97
N ARG A 9 16.78 -26.98 -12.97
CA ARG A 9 15.46 -27.58 -12.70
C ARG A 9 15.06 -27.39 -11.24
N GLU A 10 15.98 -27.65 -10.31
CA GLU A 10 15.74 -27.44 -8.88
C GLU A 10 15.52 -25.96 -8.55
N GLN A 11 16.29 -25.07 -9.15
CA GLN A 11 16.08 -23.62 -9.01
C GLN A 11 14.69 -23.19 -9.49
N ARG A 12 14.23 -23.70 -10.64
CA ARG A 12 12.88 -23.44 -11.15
C ARG A 12 11.80 -23.98 -10.22
N ALA A 13 11.95 -25.21 -9.73
CA ALA A 13 11.00 -25.82 -8.81
C ALA A 13 10.92 -25.05 -7.47
N GLN A 14 12.06 -24.63 -6.92
CA GLN A 14 12.09 -23.81 -5.71
C GLN A 14 11.46 -22.44 -5.92
N ALA A 15 11.72 -21.79 -7.07
CA ALA A 15 11.10 -20.52 -7.40
C ALA A 15 9.58 -20.63 -7.55
N GLN A 16 9.11 -21.69 -8.22
CA GLN A 16 7.68 -21.96 -8.36
C GLN A 16 7.03 -22.22 -7.01
N HIS A 17 7.63 -23.07 -6.18
CA HIS A 17 7.14 -23.32 -4.83
C HIS A 17 7.06 -22.05 -3.99
N PHE A 18 8.11 -21.21 -4.01
CA PHE A 18 8.11 -19.92 -3.32
C PHE A 18 6.97 -19.00 -3.79
N ILE A 19 6.71 -18.95 -5.10
CA ILE A 19 5.59 -18.18 -5.67
C ILE A 19 4.24 -18.72 -5.18
N ASP A 20 4.08 -20.04 -5.16
CA ASP A 20 2.83 -20.70 -4.78
C ASP A 20 2.55 -20.62 -3.27
N THR A 21 3.61 -20.54 -2.45
CA THR A 21 3.51 -20.43 -0.99
C THR A 21 3.80 -19.01 -0.48
N LEU A 22 3.82 -18.01 -1.36
CA LEU A 22 4.09 -16.63 -0.96
C LEU A 22 2.91 -16.12 -0.14
N GLU A 23 3.08 -16.12 1.17
CA GLU A 23 2.13 -15.51 2.09
C GLU A 23 2.59 -14.13 2.54
N GLY A 24 1.61 -13.28 2.84
CA GLY A 24 1.87 -11.96 3.38
C GLY A 24 2.56 -12.00 4.74
N THR A 25 3.39 -11.00 5.05
CA THR A 25 3.99 -10.87 6.38
C THR A 25 3.04 -10.15 7.31
N ALA A 26 2.47 -10.86 8.28
CA ALA A 26 1.73 -10.24 9.37
C ALA A 26 2.71 -9.70 10.42
N PHE A 27 2.50 -8.47 10.88
CA PHE A 27 3.27 -7.89 11.97
C PHE A 27 2.69 -8.37 13.31
N PRO A 28 3.47 -9.06 14.18
CA PRO A 28 2.99 -9.49 15.48
C PRO A 28 2.41 -8.32 16.29
N ASN A 29 1.33 -8.59 17.01
CA ASN A 29 0.60 -7.61 17.84
C ASN A 29 0.19 -6.33 17.08
N SER A 30 0.09 -6.37 15.75
CA SER A 30 -0.42 -5.27 14.95
C SER A 30 -1.68 -5.70 14.21
N LYS A 31 -2.61 -4.77 14.05
CA LYS A 31 -3.81 -4.97 13.23
C LYS A 31 -3.75 -4.07 12.02
N ARG A 32 -4.00 -4.62 10.82
CA ARG A 32 -4.28 -3.83 9.63
C ARG A 32 -5.56 -3.04 9.85
N ILE A 33 -5.53 -1.75 9.55
CA ILE A 33 -6.72 -0.91 9.51
C ILE A 33 -6.78 -0.13 8.20
N TYR A 34 -7.97 0.34 7.86
CA TYR A 34 -8.20 1.23 6.73
C TYR A 34 -8.98 2.44 7.20
N LEU A 35 -8.46 3.64 6.92
CA LEU A 35 -9.23 4.86 7.04
C LEU A 35 -9.94 5.12 5.72
N THR A 36 -11.23 5.43 5.79
CA THR A 36 -12.03 5.75 4.60
C THR A 36 -12.03 7.26 4.40
N GLY A 37 -11.74 7.72 3.19
CA GLY A 37 -11.83 9.14 2.84
C GLY A 37 -13.26 9.57 2.56
N SER A 38 -13.39 10.67 1.82
CA SER A 38 -14.66 11.23 1.36
C SER A 38 -15.47 10.29 0.46
N ARG A 39 -14.83 9.25 -0.08
CA ARG A 39 -15.42 8.22 -0.93
C ARG A 39 -15.11 6.84 -0.39
N GLU A 40 -16.03 5.89 -0.56
CA GLU A 40 -15.88 4.51 -0.09
C GLU A 40 -14.68 3.77 -0.70
N ASP A 41 -14.28 4.15 -1.91
CA ASP A 41 -13.15 3.55 -2.62
C ASP A 41 -11.79 4.12 -2.20
N ILE A 42 -11.75 5.21 -1.44
CA ILE A 42 -10.52 5.78 -0.85
C ILE A 42 -10.29 5.11 0.50
N ARG A 43 -9.65 3.94 0.46
CA ARG A 43 -9.31 3.13 1.64
C ARG A 43 -7.81 3.21 1.92
N VAL A 44 -7.42 4.03 2.88
CA VAL A 44 -6.02 4.32 3.20
C VAL A 44 -5.50 3.32 4.24
N PRO A 45 -4.52 2.45 3.87
CA PRO A 45 -4.02 1.43 4.76
C PRO A 45 -3.07 2.02 5.82
N MET A 46 -3.26 1.58 7.06
CA MET A 46 -2.35 1.78 8.18
C MET A 46 -2.27 0.48 8.99
N ARG A 47 -1.46 0.46 10.04
CA ARG A 47 -1.55 -0.58 11.07
C ARG A 47 -1.60 0.05 12.45
N GLU A 48 -2.26 -0.61 13.37
CA GLU A 48 -2.30 -0.22 14.77
C GLU A 48 -1.54 -1.24 15.61
N ILE A 49 -0.50 -0.79 16.31
CA ILE A 49 0.24 -1.62 17.27
C ILE A 49 -0.61 -1.72 18.53
N GLN A 50 -0.98 -2.95 18.90
CA GLN A 50 -1.71 -3.25 20.12
C GLN A 50 -0.72 -3.23 21.29
N LEU A 51 -1.04 -2.47 22.33
CA LEU A 51 -0.24 -2.37 23.54
C LEU A 51 -0.84 -3.26 24.63
N SER A 52 0.00 -3.87 25.46
CA SER A 52 -0.48 -4.60 26.63
C SER A 52 -1.05 -3.62 27.67
N PRO A 53 -2.08 -3.99 28.43
CA PRO A 53 -2.60 -3.15 29.51
C PRO A 53 -1.53 -2.82 30.57
N THR A 54 -1.58 -1.61 31.13
CA THR A 54 -0.67 -1.18 32.20
C THR A 54 -1.23 -1.61 33.55
N LEU A 55 -0.41 -2.24 34.40
CA LEU A 55 -0.78 -2.50 35.79
C LEU A 55 -0.76 -1.18 36.57
N VAL A 56 -1.92 -0.71 37.01
CA VAL A 56 -2.07 0.58 37.72
C VAL A 56 -2.29 0.43 39.22
N GLY A 57 -2.56 -0.79 39.69
CA GLY A 57 -2.74 -1.06 41.12
C GLY A 57 -3.37 -2.42 41.42
N GLY A 58 -4.05 -2.52 42.56
CA GLY A 58 -4.70 -3.75 43.02
C GLY A 58 -3.80 -4.63 43.92
N SER A 59 -4.36 -5.74 44.39
CA SER A 59 -3.58 -6.76 45.12
C SER A 59 -3.05 -7.81 44.16
N LYS A 60 -2.22 -8.73 44.65
CA LYS A 60 -1.71 -9.85 43.84
C LYS A 60 -2.85 -10.76 43.35
N GLU A 61 -3.92 -10.87 44.12
CA GLU A 61 -5.12 -11.67 43.84
C GLU A 61 -6.14 -10.92 42.95
N ALA A 62 -6.08 -9.58 42.95
CA ALA A 62 -6.97 -8.71 42.18
C ALA A 62 -6.21 -7.52 41.60
N PRO A 63 -5.34 -7.72 40.60
CA PRO A 63 -4.64 -6.64 39.92
C PRO A 63 -5.60 -5.77 39.11
N GLN A 64 -5.34 -4.47 39.10
CA GLN A 64 -6.08 -3.48 38.32
C GLN A 64 -5.25 -3.02 37.13
N PHE A 65 -5.83 -3.13 35.94
CA PHE A 65 -5.17 -2.75 34.69
C PHE A 65 -5.90 -1.58 34.02
N GLU A 66 -5.13 -0.77 33.31
CA GLU A 66 -5.61 0.27 32.41
C GLU A 66 -5.25 -0.11 30.97
N GLU A 67 -6.24 -0.08 30.08
CA GLU A 67 -6.04 -0.37 28.66
C GLU A 67 -5.26 0.77 27.99
N ASN A 68 -4.25 0.40 27.20
CA ASN A 68 -3.47 1.37 26.43
C ASN A 68 -4.06 1.53 25.03
N GLU A 69 -4.26 2.78 24.60
CA GLU A 69 -4.69 3.09 23.24
C GLU A 69 -3.68 2.58 22.21
N ALA A 70 -4.17 1.93 21.15
CA ALA A 70 -3.31 1.38 20.11
C ALA A 70 -2.61 2.50 19.34
N VAL A 71 -1.35 2.25 18.93
CA VAL A 71 -0.55 3.26 18.22
C VAL A 71 -0.72 3.08 16.72
N PRO A 72 -1.40 4.00 16.01
CA PRO A 72 -1.47 3.97 14.56
C PRO A 72 -0.10 4.32 13.98
N VAL A 73 0.34 3.56 13.00
CA VAL A 73 1.61 3.81 12.30
C VAL A 73 1.44 3.62 10.80
N TYR A 74 2.31 4.29 10.05
CA TYR A 74 2.40 4.15 8.61
C TYR A 74 2.64 2.67 8.23
N ASP A 75 1.98 2.23 7.17
CA ASP A 75 2.17 0.87 6.67
C ASP A 75 2.30 0.86 5.13
N THR A 76 3.48 0.43 4.67
CA THR A 76 3.87 0.34 3.26
C THR A 76 3.86 -1.09 2.73
N SER A 77 3.51 -2.09 3.55
CA SER A 77 3.46 -3.49 3.11
C SER A 77 2.38 -3.78 2.06
N GLY A 78 1.39 -2.88 1.92
CA GLY A 78 0.31 -3.02 0.96
C GLY A 78 -0.52 -4.29 1.23
N PRO A 79 -1.10 -4.91 0.18
CA PRO A 79 -1.90 -6.13 0.34
C PRO A 79 -1.14 -7.31 0.98
N TYR A 80 0.19 -7.32 0.89
CA TYR A 80 1.01 -8.36 1.52
C TYR A 80 1.04 -8.27 3.05
N GLY A 81 0.59 -7.18 3.66
CA GLY A 81 0.43 -7.11 5.11
C GLY A 81 -1.03 -7.16 5.55
N ASP A 82 -1.94 -7.60 4.68
CA ASP A 82 -3.35 -7.80 5.03
C ASP A 82 -3.69 -9.30 4.96
N PRO A 83 -3.90 -9.98 6.10
CA PRO A 83 -4.23 -11.40 6.12
C PRO A 83 -5.59 -11.72 5.49
N ALA A 84 -6.45 -10.71 5.27
CA ALA A 84 -7.72 -10.89 4.57
C ALA A 84 -7.58 -10.92 3.03
N ILE A 85 -6.40 -10.59 2.49
CA ILE A 85 -6.17 -10.55 1.04
C ILE A 85 -5.35 -11.77 0.60
N THR A 86 -5.96 -12.59 -0.26
CA THR A 86 -5.25 -13.67 -0.95
C THR A 86 -4.33 -13.09 -2.02
N ILE A 87 -3.03 -13.34 -1.91
CA ILE A 87 -2.04 -12.89 -2.88
C ILE A 87 -1.92 -13.91 -4.01
N ASN A 88 -2.00 -13.43 -5.25
CA ASN A 88 -1.64 -14.19 -6.44
C ASN A 88 -0.75 -13.33 -7.33
N VAL A 89 0.54 -13.65 -7.37
CA VAL A 89 1.52 -12.86 -8.14
C VAL A 89 1.27 -12.92 -9.64
N GLN A 90 0.69 -14.01 -10.16
CA GLN A 90 0.40 -14.17 -11.59
C GLN A 90 -0.73 -13.24 -12.06
N GLN A 91 -1.67 -12.94 -11.15
CA GLN A 91 -2.76 -11.96 -11.39
C GLN A 91 -2.33 -10.53 -11.07
N GLY A 92 -1.41 -10.38 -10.12
CA GLY A 92 -0.99 -9.09 -9.57
C GLY A 92 -2.01 -8.48 -8.62
N LEU A 93 -1.68 -7.32 -8.04
CA LEU A 93 -2.53 -6.65 -7.05
C LEU A 93 -3.78 -6.01 -7.67
N ALA A 94 -4.84 -5.84 -6.86
CA ALA A 94 -6.03 -5.09 -7.22
C ALA A 94 -5.70 -3.65 -7.67
N LYS A 95 -6.37 -3.18 -8.73
CA LYS A 95 -6.08 -1.88 -9.35
C LYS A 95 -6.92 -0.76 -8.71
N LEU A 96 -6.67 -0.51 -7.43
CA LEU A 96 -7.45 0.45 -6.60
C LEU A 96 -7.59 1.85 -7.23
N ARG A 97 -6.59 2.30 -8.01
CA ARG A 97 -6.58 3.61 -8.66
C ARG A 97 -7.26 3.64 -10.02
N GLN A 98 -7.59 2.48 -10.59
CA GLN A 98 -8.15 2.39 -11.95
C GLN A 98 -9.45 3.20 -12.08
N PRO A 99 -10.43 3.09 -11.15
CA PRO A 99 -11.64 3.90 -11.20
C PRO A 99 -11.37 5.40 -11.11
N TRP A 100 -10.37 5.82 -10.33
CA TRP A 100 -10.00 7.23 -10.17
C TRP A 100 -9.42 7.82 -11.45
N ILE A 101 -8.56 7.03 -12.13
CA ILE A 101 -7.96 7.41 -13.41
C ILE A 101 -9.04 7.46 -14.49
N ASP A 102 -9.93 6.48 -14.54
CA ASP A 102 -10.98 6.41 -15.56
C ASP A 102 -12.01 7.53 -15.42
N ALA A 103 -12.38 7.89 -14.19
CA ALA A 103 -13.34 8.96 -13.91
C ALA A 103 -12.87 10.34 -14.41
N ARG A 104 -11.56 10.59 -14.54
CA ARG A 104 -11.02 11.86 -15.06
C ARG A 104 -11.18 12.02 -16.58
N ASN A 105 -11.39 10.91 -17.30
CA ASN A 105 -11.60 10.88 -18.74
C ASN A 105 -10.57 11.66 -19.58
N ASP A 106 -9.34 11.78 -19.09
CA ASP A 106 -8.23 12.49 -19.73
C ASP A 106 -7.13 11.54 -20.23
N CYS A 107 -7.29 10.25 -19.97
CA CYS A 107 -6.48 9.17 -20.52
C CYS A 107 -7.25 8.38 -21.58
N GLU A 108 -6.52 7.77 -22.51
CA GLU A 108 -7.01 6.77 -23.47
C GLU A 108 -6.10 5.53 -23.45
N ALA A 109 -6.68 4.37 -23.71
CA ALA A 109 -5.92 3.13 -23.87
C ALA A 109 -5.13 3.17 -25.18
N LEU A 110 -3.92 2.64 -25.18
CA LEU A 110 -3.18 2.42 -26.43
C LEU A 110 -3.83 1.29 -27.21
N THR A 111 -4.00 1.49 -28.51
CA THR A 111 -4.50 0.47 -29.44
C THR A 111 -3.47 -0.61 -29.73
N GLU A 112 -2.18 -0.29 -29.54
CA GLU A 112 -1.06 -1.21 -29.77
C GLU A 112 0.05 -1.00 -28.74
N GLN A 113 0.83 -2.06 -28.51
CA GLN A 113 2.04 -1.97 -27.71
C GLN A 113 3.12 -1.27 -28.54
N SER A 114 3.50 -0.06 -28.15
CA SER A 114 4.45 0.77 -28.91
C SER A 114 5.90 0.28 -28.78
N SER A 115 6.24 -0.42 -27.70
CA SER A 115 7.58 -0.93 -27.41
C SER A 115 7.95 -2.13 -28.28
N ALA A 116 9.06 -2.04 -29.03
CA ALA A 116 9.61 -3.14 -29.81
C ALA A 116 9.92 -4.37 -28.93
N TYR A 117 10.55 -4.15 -27.78
CA TYR A 117 10.87 -5.21 -26.82
C TYR A 117 9.63 -5.95 -26.32
N THR A 118 8.55 -5.21 -26.00
CA THR A 118 7.30 -5.82 -25.55
C THR A 118 6.67 -6.69 -26.64
N ARG A 119 6.67 -6.22 -27.89
CA ARG A 119 6.16 -6.99 -29.03
C ARG A 119 6.97 -8.27 -29.26
N GLU A 120 8.30 -8.18 -29.22
CA GLU A 120 9.18 -9.34 -29.38
C GLU A 120 8.98 -10.40 -28.27
N ARG A 121 8.79 -9.98 -27.02
CA ARG A 121 8.54 -10.91 -25.90
C ARG A 121 7.14 -11.53 -25.92
N LEU A 122 6.14 -10.82 -26.46
CA LEU A 122 4.79 -11.34 -26.64
C LEU A 122 4.67 -12.33 -27.82
N ALA A 123 5.54 -12.21 -28.82
CA ALA A 123 5.59 -13.13 -29.95
C ALA A 123 6.38 -14.42 -29.67
N ASP A 124 7.02 -14.54 -28.49
CA ASP A 124 7.83 -15.69 -28.10
C ASP A 124 7.00 -16.67 -27.25
N ASP A 125 6.43 -17.68 -27.89
CA ASP A 125 5.59 -18.72 -27.26
C ASP A 125 6.30 -19.46 -26.11
N GLY A 126 7.64 -19.49 -26.10
CA GLY A 126 8.42 -20.11 -25.02
C GLY A 126 8.31 -19.39 -23.67
N LEU A 127 7.67 -18.22 -23.63
CA LEU A 127 7.46 -17.41 -22.43
C LEU A 127 6.03 -17.48 -21.89
N ASP A 128 5.12 -18.20 -22.54
CA ASP A 128 3.69 -18.24 -22.17
C ASP A 128 3.48 -18.60 -20.71
N GLU A 129 4.15 -19.64 -20.21
CA GLU A 129 4.07 -20.09 -18.81
C GLU A 129 4.63 -19.08 -17.79
N LEU A 130 5.43 -18.11 -18.24
CA LEU A 130 6.03 -17.08 -17.40
C LEU A 130 5.27 -15.74 -17.44
N ARG A 131 4.25 -15.62 -18.30
CA ARG A 131 3.51 -14.36 -18.46
C ARG A 131 2.48 -14.20 -17.36
N PHE A 132 2.38 -12.97 -16.85
CA PHE A 132 1.26 -12.58 -16.00
C PHE A 132 -0.05 -12.68 -16.78
N THR A 133 -1.08 -13.25 -16.17
CA THR A 133 -2.39 -13.47 -16.81
C THR A 133 -3.20 -12.17 -16.90
N GLY A 134 -2.95 -11.22 -16.00
CA GLY A 134 -3.60 -9.91 -15.94
C GLY A 134 -2.89 -8.81 -16.74
N LEU A 135 -2.60 -9.03 -18.03
CA LEU A 135 -1.95 -8.01 -18.86
C LEU A 135 -2.81 -6.75 -18.95
N LEU A 136 -2.25 -5.61 -18.53
CA LEU A 136 -2.90 -4.32 -18.62
C LEU A 136 -2.61 -3.65 -19.95
N THR A 137 -3.63 -3.05 -20.56
CA THR A 137 -3.45 -2.14 -21.69
C THR A 137 -2.87 -0.82 -21.17
N PRO A 138 -1.67 -0.41 -21.63
CA PRO A 138 -1.11 0.87 -21.22
C PRO A 138 -2.03 2.02 -21.64
N LYS A 139 -2.01 3.10 -20.85
CA LYS A 139 -2.76 4.32 -21.14
C LYS A 139 -1.82 5.47 -21.42
N ARG A 140 -2.29 6.43 -22.22
CA ARG A 140 -1.65 7.74 -22.43
C ARG A 140 -2.65 8.85 -22.20
N ALA A 141 -2.15 10.06 -21.99
CA ALA A 141 -2.99 11.25 -22.04
C ALA A 141 -3.65 11.37 -23.42
N ARG A 142 -4.92 11.77 -23.45
CA ARG A 142 -5.59 12.21 -24.68
C ARG A 142 -4.85 13.42 -25.26
N ALA A 143 -4.97 13.63 -26.57
CA ALA A 143 -4.37 14.79 -27.23
C ALA A 143 -4.82 16.11 -26.56
N GLY A 144 -3.85 16.97 -26.24
CA GLY A 144 -4.09 18.26 -25.58
C GLY A 144 -4.40 18.18 -24.08
N LYS A 145 -4.31 17.00 -23.45
CA LYS A 145 -4.47 16.85 -21.99
C LYS A 145 -3.13 16.64 -21.29
N CYS A 146 -3.04 17.09 -20.05
CA CYS A 146 -1.93 16.80 -19.15
C CYS A 146 -2.49 16.06 -17.93
N VAL A 147 -1.86 14.94 -17.56
CA VAL A 147 -2.39 14.00 -16.57
C VAL A 147 -1.56 13.93 -15.30
N THR A 148 -0.66 14.91 -15.10
CA THR A 148 0.26 14.94 -13.95
C THR A 148 -0.42 15.53 -12.73
N GLN A 149 -0.06 15.06 -11.54
CA GLN A 149 -0.58 15.62 -10.28
C GLN A 149 -0.25 17.11 -10.13
N LEU A 150 0.91 17.55 -10.63
CA LEU A 150 1.30 18.97 -10.67
C LEU A 150 0.34 19.81 -11.53
N HIS A 151 -0.12 19.28 -12.66
CA HIS A 151 -1.08 19.95 -13.52
C HIS A 151 -2.41 20.20 -12.80
N TYR A 152 -2.96 19.16 -12.16
CA TYR A 152 -4.20 19.28 -11.38
C TYR A 152 -4.04 20.24 -10.21
N ALA A 153 -2.94 20.15 -9.47
CA ALA A 153 -2.66 21.04 -8.33
C ALA A 153 -2.60 22.51 -8.76
N ARG A 154 -1.95 22.82 -9.89
CA ARG A 154 -1.89 24.19 -10.44
C ARG A 154 -3.24 24.72 -10.93
N GLN A 155 -4.18 23.82 -11.24
CA GLN A 155 -5.56 24.19 -11.56
C GLN A 155 -6.48 24.27 -10.32
N GLY A 156 -5.94 24.03 -9.12
CA GLY A 156 -6.74 23.98 -7.89
C GLY A 156 -7.62 22.74 -7.76
N ILE A 157 -7.31 21.66 -8.51
CA ILE A 157 -8.06 20.40 -8.47
C ILE A 157 -7.39 19.47 -7.45
N VAL A 158 -8.15 19.06 -6.44
CA VAL A 158 -7.75 17.99 -5.49
C VAL A 158 -8.14 16.65 -6.08
N THR A 159 -7.16 15.78 -6.33
CA THR A 159 -7.40 14.43 -6.85
C THR A 159 -7.62 13.42 -5.70
N PRO A 160 -8.25 12.26 -5.96
CA PRO A 160 -8.33 11.18 -4.98
C PRO A 160 -6.96 10.75 -4.46
N GLU A 161 -5.90 10.84 -5.28
CA GLU A 161 -4.54 10.57 -4.83
C GLU A 161 -4.01 11.59 -3.80
N MET A 162 -4.35 12.88 -3.96
CA MET A 162 -3.98 13.92 -2.99
C MET A 162 -4.68 13.70 -1.65
N GLU A 163 -5.98 13.38 -1.68
CA GLU A 163 -6.74 13.05 -0.46
C GLU A 163 -6.20 11.79 0.22
N PHE A 164 -5.93 10.74 -0.55
CA PHE A 164 -5.36 9.49 -0.04
C PHE A 164 -4.06 9.75 0.73
N ILE A 165 -3.17 10.58 0.18
CA ILE A 165 -1.92 10.96 0.85
C ILE A 165 -2.19 11.80 2.09
N ALA A 166 -3.07 12.80 2.03
CA ALA A 166 -3.39 13.65 3.17
C ALA A 166 -3.89 12.84 4.38
N ILE A 167 -4.80 11.89 4.15
CA ILE A 167 -5.27 10.95 5.18
C ILE A 167 -4.12 10.08 5.70
N ARG A 168 -3.23 9.63 4.81
CA ARG A 168 -2.12 8.75 5.16
C ARG A 168 -1.08 9.43 6.04
N GLU A 169 -0.72 10.67 5.71
CA GLU A 169 0.23 11.48 6.48
C GLU A 169 -0.35 11.90 7.84
N ASN A 170 -1.67 12.06 7.94
CA ASN A 170 -2.35 12.32 9.22
C ASN A 170 -2.40 11.09 10.15
N MET A 171 -2.07 9.88 9.68
CA MET A 171 -2.00 8.65 10.49
C MET A 171 -3.21 8.39 11.42
N GLY A 172 -4.40 8.86 11.05
CA GLY A 172 -5.61 8.67 11.86
C GLY A 172 -5.62 9.44 13.18
N ARG A 173 -4.86 10.54 13.29
CA ARG A 173 -4.74 11.35 14.52
C ARG A 173 -6.07 11.78 15.14
N GLU A 174 -7.09 12.03 14.33
CA GLU A 174 -8.45 12.35 14.82
C GLU A 174 -9.08 11.25 15.70
N ARG A 175 -8.63 9.99 15.55
CA ARG A 175 -9.08 8.85 16.34
C ARG A 175 -8.39 8.77 17.69
N ILE A 176 -7.20 9.37 17.82
CA ILE A 176 -6.39 9.33 19.03
C ILE A 176 -7.07 10.16 20.11
N ARG A 177 -7.36 9.55 21.26
CA ARG A 177 -8.05 10.19 22.38
C ARG A 177 -7.11 10.60 23.50
N THR A 178 -6.03 9.86 23.70
CA THR A 178 -5.12 10.04 24.83
C THR A 178 -4.15 11.19 24.60
N ASP A 179 -3.98 12.04 25.61
CA ASP A 179 -3.05 13.19 25.54
C ASP A 179 -1.60 12.77 25.28
N VAL A 180 -1.19 11.61 25.78
CA VAL A 180 0.14 11.03 25.57
C VAL A 180 0.46 10.86 24.08
N LEU A 181 -0.48 10.30 23.31
CA LEU A 181 -0.30 10.07 21.88
C LEU A 181 -0.52 11.34 21.04
N ARG A 182 -1.15 12.36 21.62
CA ARG A 182 -1.30 13.69 21.00
C ARG A 182 -0.09 14.58 21.23
N HIS A 183 0.75 14.24 22.20
CA HIS A 183 1.93 15.04 22.53
C HIS A 183 2.95 14.98 21.40
N GLN A 184 3.25 16.15 20.82
CA GLN A 184 4.31 16.32 19.86
C GLN A 184 5.37 17.27 20.43
N HIS A 185 6.63 16.86 20.35
CA HIS A 185 7.73 17.75 20.68
C HIS A 185 7.78 18.94 19.68
N PRO A 186 7.91 20.20 20.14
CA PRO A 186 7.85 21.37 19.24
C PRO A 186 8.93 21.33 18.15
N GLY A 187 10.12 20.80 18.50
CA GLY A 187 11.24 20.65 17.57
C GLY A 187 11.77 21.98 17.05
N GLU A 188 12.66 21.92 16.06
CA GLU A 188 13.14 23.06 15.29
C GLU A 188 12.98 22.71 13.81
N GLY A 189 12.19 23.51 13.09
CA GLY A 189 11.83 23.22 11.70
C GLY A 189 12.85 23.70 10.67
N PHE A 190 13.82 24.55 11.06
CA PHE A 190 14.83 25.13 10.15
C PHE A 190 14.21 25.76 8.88
N GLY A 191 13.04 26.40 9.03
CA GLY A 191 12.31 27.04 7.93
C GLY A 191 11.34 26.12 7.17
N ALA A 192 11.17 24.87 7.59
CA ALA A 192 10.11 23.99 7.07
C ALA A 192 8.72 24.55 7.41
N ARG A 193 7.78 24.44 6.47
CA ARG A 193 6.37 24.81 6.64
C ARG A 193 5.54 23.56 6.90
N LEU A 194 5.67 23.00 8.09
CA LEU A 194 4.80 21.91 8.52
C LEU A 194 3.46 22.51 8.99
N PRO A 195 2.32 21.93 8.62
CA PRO A 195 1.03 22.36 9.15
C PRO A 195 1.01 22.14 10.66
N GLU A 196 0.18 22.92 11.36
CA GLU A 196 -0.11 22.64 12.76
C GLU A 196 -0.75 21.26 12.88
N ASN A 197 -0.34 20.59 13.93
CA ASN A 197 -0.71 19.23 14.19
C ASN A 197 -2.07 19.19 14.90
#